data_AF-A0A1A9A9M0-F1
#
_entry.id   AF-A0A1A9A9M0-F1
#
_cell.length_a   1.000
_cell.length_b   1.000
_cell.length_c   1.000
_cell.angle_alpha   90.00
_cell.angle_beta   90.00
_cell.angle_gamma   90.00
#
_symmetry.space_group_name_H-M   'P 1'
#
loop_
_entity.id
_entity.type
_entity.pdbx_description
1 polymer ?
#
loop_
_entity_poly.entity_id
_entity_poly.type
_entity_poly.pdbx_seq_one_letter_code
_entity_poly.pdbx_strand_id
1 'polypeptide(L)'
;MVLSRGWSVFLFAVGVWTWVIWPRFAVAIWNDPRSWSTGTVGAGAATSFLWVHALLIAASLAIGTAVGVLGIRGWLAARGRPRA
;
A
#
# COMPACT_ATOMS: atom_id res chain seq x y z
N MET A 1 -22.96 1.17 11.81
CA MET A 1 -22.27 0.41 12.89
C MET A 1 -20.83 0.91 12.98
N VAL A 2 -20.27 1.06 14.19
CA VAL A 2 -18.84 1.43 14.34
C VAL A 2 -18.03 0.14 14.36
N LEU A 3 -16.86 0.15 13.72
CA LEU A 3 -15.95 -1.00 13.70
C LEU A 3 -15.59 -1.45 15.12
N SER A 4 -15.50 -2.76 15.34
CA SER A 4 -15.00 -3.28 16.61
C SER A 4 -13.51 -2.95 16.77
N ARG A 5 -13.04 -2.87 18.03
CA ARG A 5 -11.64 -2.57 18.33
C ARG A 5 -10.66 -3.55 17.65
N GLY A 6 -11.02 -4.83 17.57
CA GLY A 6 -10.22 -5.85 16.88
C GLY A 6 -10.12 -5.58 15.38
N TRP A 7 -11.25 -5.31 14.72
CA TRP A 7 -11.26 -4.96 13.30
C TRP A 7 -10.49 -3.67 13.00
N SER A 8 -10.55 -2.67 13.88
CA SER A 8 -9.79 -1.43 13.69
C SER A 8 -8.29 -1.64 13.72
N VAL A 9 -7.80 -2.46 14.65
CA VAL A 9 -6.38 -2.84 14.71
C VAL A 9 -5.99 -3.66 13.49
N PHE A 10 -6.85 -4.60 13.07
CA PHE A 10 -6.61 -5.39 11.86
C PHE A 10 -6.45 -4.51 10.62
N LEU A 11 -7.36 -3.56 10.38
CA LEU A 11 -7.27 -2.66 9.22
C LEU A 11 -6.01 -1.79 9.28
N PHE A 12 -5.62 -1.30 10.46
CA PHE A 12 -4.37 -0.57 10.62
C PHE A 12 -3.16 -1.44 10.26
N ALA A 13 -3.11 -2.68 10.78
CA ALA A 13 -2.03 -3.63 10.47
C ALA A 13 -1.96 -3.96 8.97
N VAL A 14 -3.10 -4.09 8.28
CA VAL A 14 -3.15 -4.27 6.82
C VAL A 14 -2.56 -3.06 6.08
N GLY A 15 -2.85 -1.85 6.54
CA GLY A 15 -2.25 -0.63 5.99
C GLY A 15 -0.72 -0.62 6.15
N VAL A 16 -0.23 -0.95 7.35
CA VAL A 16 1.21 -1.07 7.62
C VAL A 16 1.85 -2.15 6.76
N TRP A 17 1.24 -3.34 6.66
CA TRP A 17 1.73 -4.44 5.84
C TRP A 17 1.86 -4.04 4.37
N THR A 18 0.88 -3.33 3.83
CA THR A 18 0.93 -2.77 2.48
C THR A 18 2.18 -1.90 2.29
N TRP A 19 2.45 -1.00 3.23
CA TRP A 19 3.63 -0.12 3.17
C TRP A 19 4.97 -0.85 3.38
N VAL A 20 4.99 -2.02 3.99
CA VAL A 20 6.21 -2.84 4.10
C VAL A 20 6.53 -3.55 2.77
N ILE A 21 5.52 -4.06 2.08
CA ILE A 21 5.71 -4.91 0.89
C ILE A 21 5.93 -4.08 -0.38
N TRP A 22 5.07 -3.09 -0.63
CA TRP A 22 5.01 -2.44 -1.93
C TRP A 22 6.23 -1.58 -2.29
N PRO A 23 6.87 -0.82 -1.37
CA PRO A 23 8.10 -0.10 -1.70
C PRO A 23 9.25 -1.03 -2.08
N ARG A 24 9.37 -2.19 -1.41
CA ARG A 24 10.38 -3.20 -1.78
C ARG A 24 10.08 -3.78 -3.15
N PHE A 25 8.81 -4.03 -3.47
CA PHE A 25 8.40 -4.47 -4.80
C PHE A 25 8.67 -3.42 -5.88
N ALA A 26 8.45 -2.13 -5.57
CA ALA A 26 8.79 -1.03 -6.49
C ALA A 26 10.28 -1.02 -6.87
N VAL A 27 11.16 -1.23 -5.89
CA VAL A 27 12.61 -1.38 -6.12
C VAL A 27 12.91 -2.60 -6.99
N ALA A 28 12.22 -3.73 -6.75
CA ALA A 28 12.39 -4.92 -7.58
C ALA A 28 11.99 -4.69 -9.04
N ILE A 29 10.86 -4.01 -9.27
CA ILE A 29 10.39 -3.66 -10.62
C ILE A 29 11.35 -2.67 -11.29
N TRP A 30 11.83 -1.65 -10.59
CA TRP A 30 12.79 -0.70 -11.15
C TRP A 30 14.07 -1.38 -11.64
N ASN A 31 14.56 -2.36 -10.87
CA ASN A 31 15.77 -3.12 -11.17
C ASN A 31 15.55 -4.31 -12.14
N ASP A 32 14.32 -4.52 -12.62
CA ASP A 32 14.03 -5.55 -13.62
C ASP A 32 14.44 -5.07 -15.02
N PRO A 33 15.29 -5.80 -15.77
CA PRO A 33 15.66 -5.45 -17.15
C PRO A 33 14.47 -5.16 -18.06
N ARG A 34 13.32 -5.84 -17.87
CA ARG A 34 12.10 -5.67 -18.68
C ARG A 34 11.46 -4.29 -18.51
N SER A 35 11.81 -3.56 -17.44
CA SER A 35 11.35 -2.19 -17.21
C SER A 35 11.95 -1.18 -18.19
N TRP A 36 13.02 -1.55 -18.89
CA TRP A 36 13.82 -0.65 -19.72
C TRP A 36 13.95 -1.17 -21.15
N SER A 37 13.72 -0.31 -22.14
CA SER A 37 13.72 -0.71 -23.55
C SER A 37 15.04 -1.31 -24.05
N THR A 38 16.15 -0.99 -23.38
CA THR A 38 17.49 -1.49 -23.71
C THR A 38 17.87 -2.75 -22.93
N GLY A 39 17.06 -3.16 -21.95
CA GLY A 39 17.40 -4.22 -21.00
C GLY A 39 18.43 -3.82 -19.93
N THR A 40 18.99 -2.60 -20.00
CA THR A 40 19.92 -2.09 -18.98
C THR A 40 19.16 -1.20 -18.00
N VAL A 41 19.31 -1.47 -16.70
CA VAL A 41 18.59 -0.74 -15.65
C VAL A 41 18.91 0.76 -15.71
N GLY A 42 17.86 1.58 -15.84
CA GLY A 42 17.95 3.03 -15.92
C GLY A 42 18.37 3.59 -17.27
N ALA A 43 18.46 2.76 -18.32
CA ALA A 43 18.85 3.20 -19.66
C ALA A 43 17.75 2.96 -20.71
N GLY A 44 17.50 3.96 -21.54
CA GLY A 44 16.43 3.93 -22.54
C GLY A 44 15.06 4.28 -21.96
N ALA A 45 14.01 4.02 -22.74
CA ALA A 45 12.65 4.38 -22.35
C ALA A 45 12.06 3.36 -21.37
N ALA A 46 11.24 3.85 -20.44
CA ALA A 46 10.40 3.04 -19.58
C ALA A 46 9.38 2.25 -20.43
N THR A 47 9.30 0.94 -20.22
CA THR A 47 8.37 0.07 -20.96
C THR A 47 6.97 0.09 -20.32
N SER A 48 6.00 -0.51 -21.00
CA SER A 48 4.66 -0.74 -20.43
C SER A 48 4.71 -1.60 -19.16
N PHE A 49 5.67 -2.51 -19.04
CA PHE A 49 5.89 -3.31 -17.84
C PHE A 49 6.14 -2.41 -16.62
N LEU A 50 7.03 -1.43 -16.73
CA LEU A 50 7.31 -0.49 -15.63
C LEU A 50 6.07 0.35 -15.30
N TRP A 51 5.40 0.91 -16.32
CA TRP A 51 4.25 1.80 -16.11
C TRP A 51 3.05 1.11 -15.47
N VAL A 52 2.70 -0.10 -15.92
CA VAL A 52 1.59 -0.86 -15.34
C VAL A 52 1.87 -1.16 -13.87
N HIS A 53 3.08 -1.61 -13.55
CA HIS A 53 3.43 -1.91 -12.16
C HIS A 53 3.49 -0.64 -11.31
N ALA A 54 4.04 0.46 -11.82
CA ALA A 54 4.04 1.74 -11.10
C ALA A 54 2.62 2.19 -10.75
N LEU A 55 1.68 2.08 -11.70
CA LEU A 55 0.26 2.36 -11.46
C LEU A 55 -0.34 1.44 -10.38
N LEU A 56 -0.10 0.12 -10.48
CA LEU A 56 -0.61 -0.86 -9.52
C LEU A 56 -0.03 -0.65 -8.11
N ILE A 57 1.27 -0.34 -8.01
CA ILE A 57 1.94 -0.01 -6.75
C ILE A 57 1.30 1.24 -6.14
N ALA A 58 1.16 2.31 -6.92
CA ALA A 58 0.60 3.58 -6.44
C ALA A 58 -0.85 3.41 -5.96
N ALA A 59 -1.69 2.72 -6.76
CA ALA A 59 -3.06 2.41 -6.38
C ALA A 59 -3.12 1.58 -5.09
N SER A 60 -2.27 0.55 -4.98
CA SER A 60 -2.22 -0.30 -3.79
C SER A 60 -1.79 0.46 -2.54
N LEU A 61 -0.78 1.33 -2.65
CA LEU A 61 -0.34 2.20 -1.56
C LEU A 61 -1.44 3.18 -1.14
N ALA A 62 -2.15 3.78 -2.10
CA ALA A 62 -3.28 4.67 -1.82
C ALA A 62 -4.40 3.93 -1.06
N ILE A 63 -4.80 2.76 -1.55
CA ILE A 63 -5.83 1.92 -0.91
C ILE A 63 -5.37 1.47 0.49
N GLY A 64 -4.15 0.96 0.63
CA GLY A 64 -3.62 0.55 1.93
C GLY A 64 -3.52 1.69 2.93
N THR A 65 -3.18 2.90 2.47
CA THR A 65 -3.19 4.12 3.30
C THR A 65 -4.60 4.44 3.75
N ALA A 66 -5.58 4.46 2.84
CA ALA A 66 -6.97 4.70 3.20
C ALA A 66 -7.50 3.67 4.21
N VAL A 67 -7.19 2.38 4.01
CA VAL A 67 -7.53 1.29 4.93
C VAL A 67 -6.87 1.50 6.30
N GLY A 68 -5.59 1.85 6.34
CA GLY A 68 -4.86 2.13 7.58
C GLY A 68 -5.47 3.30 8.36
N VAL A 69 -5.82 4.39 7.65
CA VAL A 69 -6.49 5.57 8.23
C VAL A 69 -7.87 5.19 8.77
N LEU A 70 -8.65 4.37 8.06
CA LEU A 70 -9.94 3.87 8.56
C LEU A 70 -9.77 3.01 9.82
N GLY A 71 -8.71 2.21 9.90
CA GLY A 71 -8.33 1.48 11.11
C GLY A 71 -8.10 2.40 12.30
N ILE A 72 -7.28 3.45 12.13
CA ILE A 72 -7.02 4.47 13.16
C ILE A 72 -8.33 5.15 13.60
N ARG A 73 -9.13 5.62 12.63
CA ARG A 73 -10.40 6.31 12.91
C ARG A 73 -11.39 5.42 13.66
N GLY A 74 -11.50 4.15 13.26
CA GLY A 74 -12.37 3.18 13.92
C GLY A 74 -11.93 2.92 15.37
N TRP A 75 -10.62 2.82 15.60
CA TRP A 75 -10.08 2.61 16.94
C TRP A 75 -10.33 3.81 17.86
N LEU A 76 -10.13 5.03 17.36
CA LEU A 76 -10.43 6.26 18.10
C LEU A 76 -11.92 6.37 18.43
N ALA A 77 -12.80 6.06 17.48
CA ALA A 77 -14.25 6.07 17.71
C ALA A 77 -14.70 5.00 18.73
N ALA A 78 -14.06 3.83 18.74
CA ALA A 78 -14.34 2.77 19.71
C ALA A 78 -13.87 3.09 21.13
N ARG A 79 -12.86 3.96 21.30
CA ARG A 79 -12.35 4.41 22.61
C ARG A 79 -13.28 5.40 23.30
N GLY A 80 -14.03 6.20 22.54
CA GLY A 80 -14.94 7.23 23.08
C GLY A 80 -16.29 6.71 23.58
N ARG A 81 -16.55 5.39 23.52
CA ARG A 81 -17.78 4.81 24.06
C ARG A 81 -17.56 4.34 25.51
N PRO A 82 -18.29 4.93 26.49
CA PRO A 82 -18.36 4.35 27.83
C PRO A 82 -18.84 2.90 27.73
N ARG A 83 -18.17 1.99 28.44
CA ARG A 83 -18.73 0.65 28.66
C ARG A 83 -19.96 0.84 29.56
N ALA A 84 -21.15 0.63 29.01
CA ALA A 84 -22.37 0.49 29.79
C ALA A 84 -22.33 -0.82 30.59
#